data_AF-A0AAW4TD25-F1
#
_entry.id   AF-A0AAW4TD25-F1
#
_cell.length_a   1.000
_cell.length_b   1.000
_cell.length_c   1.000
_cell.angle_alpha   90.00
_cell.angle_beta   90.00
_cell.angle_gamma   90.00
#
_symmetry.space_group_name_H-M   'P 1'
#
loop_
_entity.id
_entity.type
_entity.pdbx_description
1 polymer ?
#
loop_
_entity_poly.entity_id
_entity_poly.type
_entity_poly.pdbx_seq_one_letter_code
_entity_poly.pdbx_strand_id
1 'polypeptide(L)'
;MSPEEEFANSYYYFVEALKILAADADSQCDVMGNYNVAWELKHNVSAGLCMLTLPSRELTKQQRDGIAGIVAALDEIPDSVLGGGTNAVVNKRAMHHPCWTPLRTRAAELLTLLGSVTSRNEAFLQYGNVGPDQAQ
;
A
#
# COMPACT_ATOMS: atom_id res chain seq x y z
N MET A 1 5.54 -19.90 -7.93
CA MET A 1 5.98 -18.50 -7.74
C MET A 1 7.35 -18.57 -7.07
N SER A 2 8.38 -17.99 -7.68
CA SER A 2 9.69 -17.87 -7.04
C SER A 2 9.64 -16.87 -5.88
N PRO A 3 10.58 -16.90 -4.93
CA PRO A 3 10.65 -15.91 -3.86
C PRO A 3 10.74 -14.46 -4.38
N GLU A 4 11.42 -14.25 -5.52
CA GLU A 4 11.51 -12.96 -6.19
C GLU A 4 10.17 -12.51 -6.75
N GLU A 5 9.41 -13.41 -7.39
CA GLU A 5 8.06 -13.12 -7.88
C GLU A 5 7.08 -12.85 -6.73
N GLU A 6 7.20 -13.59 -5.62
CA GLU A 6 6.36 -13.39 -4.44
C GLU A 6 6.63 -12.03 -3.80
N PHE A 7 7.91 -11.65 -3.67
CA PHE A 7 8.30 -10.32 -3.23
C PHE A 7 7.76 -9.25 -4.18
N ALA A 8 7.92 -9.44 -5.49
CA ALA A 8 7.57 -8.42 -6.46
C ALA A 8 6.06 -8.14 -6.51
N ASN A 9 5.25 -9.19 -6.43
CA ASN A 9 3.79 -9.07 -6.33
C ASN A 9 3.37 -8.43 -5.00
N SER A 10 3.94 -8.88 -3.87
CA SER A 10 3.64 -8.32 -2.55
C SER A 10 3.99 -6.83 -2.48
N TYR A 11 5.15 -6.47 -3.03
CA TYR A 11 5.61 -5.09 -3.11
C TYR A 11 4.68 -4.23 -3.98
N TYR A 12 4.26 -4.75 -5.15
CA TYR A 12 3.34 -4.06 -6.05
C TYR A 12 2.02 -3.72 -5.33
N TYR A 13 1.36 -4.70 -4.72
CA TYR A 13 0.09 -4.46 -4.03
C TYR A 13 0.25 -3.53 -2.83
N PHE A 14 1.36 -3.64 -2.09
CA PHE A 14 1.66 -2.71 -1.00
C PHE A 14 1.80 -1.26 -1.52
N VAL A 15 2.53 -1.05 -2.62
CA VAL A 15 2.71 0.30 -3.20
C VAL A 15 1.40 0.85 -3.75
N GLU A 16 0.55 0.03 -4.38
CA GLU A 16 -0.77 0.46 -4.83
C GLU A 16 -1.65 0.89 -3.64
N ALA A 17 -1.68 0.11 -2.56
CA ALA A 17 -2.38 0.48 -1.33
C ALA A 17 -1.82 1.77 -0.71
N LEU A 18 -0.49 1.95 -0.75
CA LEU A 18 0.18 3.14 -0.23
C LEU A 18 -0.12 4.40 -1.07
N LYS A 19 -0.21 4.27 -2.40
CA LYS A 19 -0.67 5.36 -3.29
C LYS A 19 -2.09 5.79 -2.95
N ILE A 20 -2.99 4.84 -2.70
CA ILE A 20 -4.35 5.14 -2.23
C ILE A 20 -4.30 5.83 -0.87
N LEU A 21 -3.49 5.33 0.08
CA LEU A 21 -3.33 5.97 1.39
C LEU A 21 -2.79 7.40 1.30
N ALA A 22 -1.94 7.72 0.34
CA ALA A 22 -1.40 9.07 0.15
C ALA A 22 -2.41 10.06 -0.47
N ALA A 23 -3.46 9.57 -1.12
CA ALA A 23 -4.47 10.42 -1.75
C ALA A 23 -5.39 11.13 -0.73
N ASP A 24 -6.15 12.12 -1.20
CA ASP A 24 -7.19 12.76 -0.40
C ASP A 24 -8.37 11.80 -0.11
N ALA A 25 -9.20 12.16 0.87
CA ALA A 25 -10.28 11.31 1.37
C ALA A 25 -11.31 10.92 0.30
N ASP A 26 -11.63 11.83 -0.62
CA ASP A 26 -12.63 11.57 -1.65
C ASP A 26 -12.05 10.67 -2.72
N SER A 27 -10.82 10.92 -3.17
CA SER A 27 -10.09 10.06 -4.09
C SER A 27 -9.93 8.63 -3.55
N GLN A 28 -9.64 8.48 -2.26
CA GLN A 28 -9.57 7.16 -1.58
C GLN A 28 -10.89 6.39 -1.72
N CYS A 29 -12.00 7.07 -1.45
CA CYS A 29 -13.32 6.49 -1.51
C CYS A 29 -13.76 6.13 -2.93
N ASP A 30 -13.43 6.98 -3.90
CA ASP A 30 -13.79 6.79 -5.31
C ASP A 30 -13.01 5.63 -5.93
N VAL A 31 -11.70 5.53 -5.66
CA VAL A 31 -10.86 4.41 -6.14
C VAL A 31 -11.29 3.07 -5.53
N MET A 32 -11.64 3.05 -4.25
CA MET A 32 -12.00 1.82 -3.53
C MET A 32 -13.49 1.46 -3.63
N GLY A 33 -14.28 2.23 -4.37
CA GLY A 33 -15.69 1.89 -4.65
C GLY A 33 -16.65 2.06 -3.47
N ASN A 34 -16.30 2.88 -2.47
CA ASN A 34 -17.17 3.21 -1.33
C ASN A 34 -17.71 1.99 -0.54
N TYR A 35 -16.87 0.98 -0.33
CA TYR A 35 -17.19 -0.20 0.46
C TYR A 35 -16.08 -0.48 1.48
N ASN A 36 -16.39 -0.30 2.77
CA ASN A 36 -15.48 -0.50 3.91
C ASN A 36 -14.10 0.16 3.75
N VAL A 37 -14.03 1.31 3.09
CA VAL A 37 -12.79 1.95 2.61
C VAL A 37 -11.76 2.12 3.73
N ALA A 38 -12.17 2.60 4.90
CA ALA A 38 -11.30 2.77 6.06
C ALA A 38 -10.66 1.45 6.53
N TRP A 39 -11.47 0.39 6.63
CA TRP A 39 -11.02 -0.92 7.07
C TRP A 39 -10.15 -1.60 6.01
N GLU A 40 -10.61 -1.62 4.75
CA GLU A 40 -9.91 -2.23 3.61
C GLU A 40 -8.56 -1.56 3.38
N LEU A 41 -8.50 -0.22 3.46
CA LEU A 41 -7.25 0.51 3.26
C LEU A 41 -6.24 0.20 4.37
N LYS A 42 -6.68 0.18 5.63
CA LYS A 42 -5.83 -0.27 6.75
C LYS A 42 -5.34 -1.70 6.51
N HIS A 43 -6.24 -2.62 6.17
CA HIS A 43 -5.91 -4.01 5.92
C HIS A 43 -4.87 -4.18 4.80
N ASN A 44 -5.10 -3.53 3.66
CA ASN A 44 -4.24 -3.63 2.48
C ASN A 44 -2.82 -3.08 2.74
N VAL A 45 -2.71 -1.95 3.45
CA VAL A 45 -1.38 -1.41 3.80
C VAL A 45 -0.70 -2.27 4.87
N SER A 46 -1.44 -2.78 5.88
CA SER A 46 -0.89 -3.66 6.91
C SER A 46 -0.39 -5.00 6.35
N ALA A 47 -1.00 -5.52 5.28
CA ALA A 47 -0.52 -6.71 4.58
C ALA A 47 0.92 -6.57 4.04
N GLY A 48 1.42 -5.33 3.88
CA GLY A 48 2.81 -5.05 3.52
C GLY A 48 3.86 -5.60 4.51
N LEU A 49 3.49 -5.88 5.76
CA LEU A 49 4.41 -6.50 6.72
C LEU A 49 4.85 -7.90 6.28
N CYS A 50 4.00 -8.65 5.58
CA CYS A 50 4.35 -9.98 5.08
C CYS A 50 5.55 -9.94 4.14
N MET A 51 5.69 -8.87 3.34
CA MET A 51 6.84 -8.69 2.45
C MET A 51 8.17 -8.58 3.22
N LEU A 52 8.15 -8.07 4.46
CA LEU A 52 9.37 -7.90 5.25
C LEU A 52 9.98 -9.22 5.70
N THR A 53 9.19 -10.31 5.74
CA THR A 53 9.65 -11.66 6.10
C THR A 53 10.20 -12.44 4.91
N LEU A 54 9.95 -11.97 3.68
CA LEU A 54 10.44 -12.60 2.48
C LEU A 54 11.96 -12.45 2.37
N PRO A 55 12.67 -13.48 1.85
CA PRO A 55 14.12 -13.46 1.69
C PRO A 55 14.56 -12.57 0.51
N SER A 56 14.36 -11.26 0.63
CA SER A 56 14.72 -10.27 -0.37
C SER A 56 15.71 -9.24 0.19
N ARG A 57 16.75 -8.93 -0.60
CA ARG A 57 17.73 -7.88 -0.30
C ARG A 57 17.38 -6.53 -0.93
N GLU A 58 16.20 -6.41 -1.54
CA GLU A 58 15.78 -5.22 -2.29
C GLU A 58 15.56 -3.98 -1.41
N LEU A 59 15.15 -4.20 -0.15
CA LEU A 59 14.83 -3.13 0.80
C LEU A 59 16.01 -2.86 1.73
N THR A 60 16.42 -1.59 1.78
CA THR A 60 17.35 -1.07 2.80
C THR A 60 16.69 -1.09 4.19
N LYS A 61 17.51 -0.97 5.25
CA LYS A 61 16.99 -0.86 6.63
C LYS A 61 16.01 0.31 6.77
N GLN A 62 16.33 1.48 6.21
CA GLN A 62 15.47 2.66 6.30
C GLN A 62 14.10 2.44 5.65
N GLN A 63 14.06 1.77 4.49
CA GLN A 63 12.81 1.44 3.81
C GLN A 63 11.98 0.42 4.61
N ARG A 64 12.62 -0.60 5.18
CA ARG A 64 11.97 -1.58 6.05
C ARG A 64 11.38 -0.91 7.30
N ASP A 65 12.16 -0.03 7.94
CA ASP A 65 11.71 0.75 9.10
C ASP A 65 10.53 1.67 8.72
N GLY A 66 10.55 2.27 7.53
CA GLY A 66 9.45 3.10 7.03
C GLY A 66 8.16 2.31 6.81
N ILE A 67 8.24 1.11 6.23
CA ILE A 67 7.10 0.19 6.05
C ILE A 67 6.54 -0.24 7.40
N ALA A 68 7.39 -0.68 8.33
CA ALA A 68 6.94 -1.06 9.66
C ALA A 68 6.32 0.14 10.41
N GLY A 69 6.91 1.32 10.27
CA GLY A 69 6.46 2.55 10.93
C GLY A 69 5.11 3.05 10.46
N ILE A 70 4.79 2.94 9.16
CA ILE A 70 3.45 3.32 8.68
C ILE A 70 2.39 2.33 9.13
N VAL A 71 2.70 1.02 9.16
CA VAL A 71 1.76 0.01 9.65
C VAL A 71 1.48 0.17 11.14
N ALA A 72 2.52 0.41 11.95
CA ALA A 72 2.34 0.73 13.36
C ALA A 72 1.46 1.98 13.57
N ALA A 73 1.59 3.00 12.71
CA ALA A 73 0.75 4.19 12.79
C ALA A 73 -0.72 3.93 12.40
N LEU A 74 -0.99 2.96 11.52
CA LEU A 74 -2.36 2.53 11.18
C LEU A 74 -3.05 1.79 12.33
N ASP A 75 -2.27 1.15 13.21
CA ASP A 75 -2.81 0.47 14.40
C ASP A 75 -3.38 1.46 15.42
N GLU A 76 -2.96 2.72 15.38
CA GLU A 76 -3.48 3.81 16.22
C GLU A 76 -4.81 4.41 15.72
N ILE A 77 -5.35 3.95 14.58
CA ILE A 77 -6.66 4.41 14.11
C ILE A 77 -7.75 3.92 15.07
N PRO A 78 -8.61 4.80 15.60
CA PRO A 78 -9.70 4.38 16.48
C PRO A 78 -10.68 3.44 15.78
N ASP A 79 -11.14 2.40 16.48
CA ASP A 79 -12.14 1.45 15.96
C ASP A 79 -13.42 2.14 15.49
N SER A 80 -13.79 3.27 16.11
CA SER A 80 -14.95 4.07 15.70
C SER A 80 -14.83 4.66 14.29
N VAL A 81 -13.61 4.81 13.77
CA VAL A 81 -13.31 5.26 12.40
C VAL A 81 -13.31 4.08 11.42
N LEU A 82 -13.01 2.88 11.89
CA LEU A 82 -12.97 1.64 11.09
C LEU A 82 -14.35 0.96 10.95
N GLY A 83 -15.43 1.69 11.26
CA GLY A 83 -16.79 1.18 11.12
C GLY A 83 -17.11 0.77 9.69
N GLY A 84 -17.89 -0.31 9.54
CA GLY A 84 -18.35 -0.78 8.24
C GLY A 84 -19.23 0.26 7.54
N GLY A 85 -19.00 0.45 6.24
CA GLY A 85 -19.73 1.40 5.42
C GLY A 85 -19.92 0.86 4.01
N THR A 86 -21.16 0.73 3.56
CA THR A 86 -21.50 0.17 2.23
C THR A 86 -21.95 1.24 1.24
N ASN A 87 -21.80 2.51 1.58
CA ASN A 87 -22.17 3.65 0.74
C ASN A 87 -21.19 4.82 0.91
N ALA A 88 -21.25 5.76 -0.03
CA ALA A 88 -20.33 6.88 -0.10
C ALA A 88 -20.39 7.80 1.13
N VAL A 89 -21.57 8.05 1.70
CA VAL A 89 -21.73 8.97 2.83
C VAL A 89 -20.96 8.47 4.07
N VAL A 90 -21.10 7.18 4.37
CA VAL A 90 -20.42 6.58 5.53
C VAL A 90 -18.91 6.52 5.32
N ASN A 91 -18.46 6.08 4.15
CA ASN A 91 -17.03 5.96 3.85
C ASN A 91 -16.33 7.32 3.81
N LYS A 92 -16.92 8.32 3.15
CA LYS A 92 -16.34 9.67 3.13
C LYS A 92 -16.25 10.25 4.54
N ARG A 93 -17.29 10.09 5.37
CA ARG A 93 -17.22 10.52 6.78
C ARG A 93 -16.06 9.88 7.52
N ALA A 94 -15.84 8.57 7.36
CA ALA A 94 -14.74 7.86 7.98
C ALA A 94 -13.38 8.35 7.47
N MET A 95 -13.21 8.50 6.16
CA MET A 95 -11.95 8.93 5.55
C MET A 95 -11.63 10.41 5.79
N HIS A 96 -12.63 11.27 6.00
CA HIS A 96 -12.42 12.67 6.41
C HIS A 96 -12.05 12.82 7.89
N HIS A 97 -11.99 11.73 8.67
CA HIS A 97 -11.55 11.81 10.06
C HIS A 97 -10.08 12.31 10.15
N PRO A 98 -9.76 13.24 11.07
CA PRO A 98 -8.43 13.86 11.13
C PRO A 98 -7.26 12.89 11.37
N CYS A 99 -7.51 11.70 11.91
CA CYS A 99 -6.46 10.69 12.13
C CYS A 99 -5.79 10.22 10.82
N TRP A 100 -6.48 10.34 9.68
CA TRP A 100 -5.94 9.95 8.37
C TRP A 100 -4.94 10.95 7.80
N THR A 101 -5.02 12.23 8.19
CA THR A 101 -4.15 13.29 7.65
C THR A 101 -2.65 13.00 7.85
N PRO A 102 -2.14 12.70 9.06
CA PRO A 102 -0.73 12.37 9.22
C PRO A 102 -0.33 11.08 8.49
N LEU A 103 -1.26 10.14 8.29
CA LEU A 103 -1.01 8.90 7.57
C LEU A 103 -0.85 9.13 6.07
N ARG A 104 -1.65 10.02 5.47
CA ARG A 104 -1.50 10.46 4.08
C ARG A 104 -0.13 11.07 3.81
N THR A 105 0.29 11.99 4.69
CA THR A 105 1.62 12.62 4.59
C THR A 105 2.73 11.58 4.68
N ARG A 106 2.68 10.68 5.67
CA ARG A 106 3.67 9.61 5.83
C ARG A 106 3.70 8.66 4.64
N ALA A 107 2.54 8.36 4.06
CA ALA A 107 2.45 7.52 2.86
C ALA A 107 3.15 8.17 1.66
N ALA A 108 2.93 9.47 1.43
CA ALA A 108 3.60 10.22 0.37
C ALA A 108 5.14 10.27 0.55
N GLU A 109 5.59 10.47 1.78
CA GLU A 109 7.02 10.43 2.13
C GLU A 109 7.61 9.03 1.91
N LEU A 110 6.90 7.98 2.31
CA LEU A 110 7.34 6.61 2.13
C LEU A 110 7.38 6.21 0.66
N LEU A 111 6.42 6.64 -0.17
CA LEU A 111 6.46 6.44 -1.62
C LEU A 111 7.72 7.07 -2.23
N THR A 112 8.10 8.26 -1.78
CA THR A 112 9.34 8.93 -2.22
C THR A 112 10.57 8.11 -1.84
N LEU A 113 10.63 7.62 -0.59
CA LEU A 113 11.73 6.77 -0.10
C LEU A 113 11.84 5.43 -0.84
N LEU A 114 10.71 4.90 -1.31
CA LEU A 114 10.61 3.62 -2.00
C LEU A 114 10.83 3.71 -3.51
N GLY A 115 10.87 4.91 -4.10
CA GLY A 115 10.83 5.10 -5.56
C GLY A 115 11.89 4.33 -6.36
N SER A 116 13.10 4.16 -5.82
CA SER A 116 14.14 3.35 -6.49
C SER A 116 13.82 1.85 -6.51
N VAL A 117 13.17 1.34 -5.48
CA VAL A 117 12.70 -0.05 -5.40
C VAL A 117 11.47 -0.23 -6.29
N THR A 118 10.57 0.77 -6.31
CA THR A 118 9.39 0.79 -7.18
C THR A 118 9.78 0.67 -8.64
N SER A 119 10.74 1.49 -9.09
CA SER A 119 11.22 1.47 -10.47
C SER A 119 11.82 0.10 -10.85
N ARG A 120 12.58 -0.54 -9.95
CA ARG A 120 13.13 -1.88 -10.18
C ARG A 120 12.04 -2.95 -10.22
N ASN A 121 11.07 -2.87 -9.32
CA ASN A 121 9.96 -3.82 -9.24
C ASN A 121 9.08 -3.77 -10.49
N GLU A 122 8.77 -2.56 -10.98
CA GLU A 122 8.01 -2.34 -12.20
C GLU A 122 8.74 -2.92 -13.42
N ALA A 123 10.06 -2.69 -13.54
CA ALA A 123 10.86 -3.31 -14.58
C ALA A 123 10.82 -4.85 -14.47
N PHE A 124 11.00 -5.41 -13.28
CA PHE A 124 10.93 -6.86 -13.07
C PHE A 124 9.59 -7.46 -13.52
N LEU A 125 8.47 -6.84 -13.16
CA LEU A 125 7.13 -7.31 -13.55
C LEU A 125 6.83 -7.12 -15.04
N GLN A 126 7.40 -6.08 -15.67
CA GLN A 126 7.28 -5.86 -17.12
C GLN A 126 8.08 -6.89 -17.91
N TYR A 127 9.34 -7.15 -17.54
CA TYR A 127 10.22 -8.10 -18.24
C TYR A 127 9.92 -9.56 -17.90
N GLY A 128 9.41 -9.86 -16.71
CA GLY A 128 8.96 -11.21 -16.32
C GLY A 128 7.73 -11.70 -17.09
N ASN A 129 6.97 -10.79 -17.70
CA ASN A 129 5.86 -11.10 -18.60
C ASN A 129 6.29 -11.32 -20.06
N VAL A 130 7.55 -11.03 -20.40
CA VAL A 130 8.12 -11.33 -21.72
C VAL A 130 8.81 -12.70 -21.62
N GLY A 131 8.01 -13.76 -21.69
CA GLY A 131 8.55 -15.11 -21.88
C GLY A 131 9.42 -15.18 -23.15
N PRO A 132 10.33 -16.15 -23.26
CA PRO A 132 11.28 -16.28 -24.37
C PRO A 132 10.67 -16.50 -25.78
N ASP A 133 9.34 -16.41 -25.95
CA ASP A 133 8.60 -16.73 -27.18
C ASP A 133 8.33 -15.52 -28.12
N GLN A 134 9.04 -14.40 -27.95
CA GLN A 134 8.93 -13.24 -28.87
C GLN A 134 10.22 -12.95 -29.65
N ALA A 135 11.18 -13.89 -29.69
CA ALA A 135 12.31 -13.84 -30.60
C ALA A 135 12.23 -14.98 -31.63
N GLN A 136 11.40 -14.79 -32.66
CA GLN A 136 11.54 -15.46 -33.95
C GLN A 136 11.63 -14.41 -35.05
#